data_AF-A0AAF0ZV35-F1
#
_entry.id   AF-A0AAF0ZV35-F1
#
_cell.length_a   1.000
_cell.length_b   1.000
_cell.length_c   1.000
_cell.angle_alpha   90.00
_cell.angle_beta   90.00
_cell.angle_gamma   90.00
#
_symmetry.space_group_name_H-M   'P 1'
#
loop_
_entity.id
_entity.type
_entity.pdbx_description
1 polymer ?
#
loop_
_entity_poly.entity_id
_entity_poly.type
_entity_poly.pdbx_seq_one_letter_code
_entity_poly.pdbx_strand_id
1 'polypeptide(L)'
;MLKSQFVSCLKARQMIAKGCIYHLLWVRDVDSVTPTLQSILIKNEFPKVFPDDLRSIPIEREIDFGIDLLVDKQPISIPPYRMASAELKKLKKQLKDFLDKGCI
;
A
#
# COMPACT_ATOMS: atom_id res chain seq x y z
N MET A 1 -17.01 -39.94 16.82
CA MET A 1 -16.05 -38.83 17.02
C MET A 1 -15.16 -38.74 15.78
N LEU A 2 -15.14 -37.60 15.09
CA LEU A 2 -14.16 -37.36 14.03
C LEU A 2 -12.77 -37.32 14.65
N LYS A 3 -11.90 -38.28 14.27
CA LYS A 3 -10.48 -38.24 14.62
C LYS A 3 -9.81 -37.20 13.73
N SER A 4 -9.59 -36.00 14.26
CA SER A 4 -8.70 -35.02 13.64
C SER A 4 -7.26 -35.39 13.96
N GLN A 5 -6.40 -35.44 12.94
CA GLN A 5 -4.97 -35.66 13.09
C GLN A 5 -4.23 -34.55 12.36
N PHE A 6 -3.31 -33.89 13.06
CA PHE A 6 -2.40 -32.95 12.44
C PHE A 6 -1.33 -33.73 11.65
N VAL A 7 -1.08 -33.29 10.42
CA VAL A 7 -0.03 -33.86 9.56
C VAL A 7 1.02 -32.81 9.28
N SER A 8 2.28 -33.24 9.11
CA SER A 8 3.36 -32.34 8.69
C SER A 8 3.13 -31.83 7.28
N CYS A 9 3.71 -30.66 6.95
CA CYS A 9 3.61 -30.06 5.62
C CYS A 9 4.15 -30.98 4.51
N LEU A 10 5.24 -31.72 4.77
CA LEU A 10 5.81 -32.69 3.82
C LEU A 10 4.82 -33.81 3.50
N LYS A 11 4.14 -34.34 4.52
CA LYS A 11 3.14 -35.39 4.36
C LYS A 11 1.89 -34.87 3.65
N ALA A 12 1.45 -33.64 3.97
CA ALA A 12 0.38 -32.98 3.25
C ALA A 12 0.71 -32.80 1.76
N ARG A 13 1.92 -32.36 1.40
CA ARG A 13 2.36 -32.24 -0.01
C ARG A 13 2.33 -33.58 -0.74
N GLN A 14 2.79 -34.65 -0.09
CA GLN A 14 2.69 -36.00 -0.67
C GLN A 14 1.24 -36.45 -0.90
N MET A 15 0.32 -36.12 0.01
CA MET A 15 -1.11 -36.44 -0.15
C MET A 15 -1.74 -35.66 -1.30
N ILE A 16 -1.42 -34.37 -1.43
CA ILE A 16 -1.86 -33.54 -2.55
C ILE A 16 -1.32 -34.10 -3.88
N ALA A 17 -0.04 -34.46 -3.94
CA ALA A 17 0.57 -35.06 -5.13
C ALA A 17 -0.06 -36.41 -5.53
N LYS A 18 -0.61 -37.15 -4.56
CA LYS A 18 -1.36 -38.39 -4.78
C LYS A 18 -2.82 -38.16 -5.19
N GLY A 19 -3.25 -36.91 -5.37
CA GLY A 19 -4.60 -36.56 -5.82
C GLY A 19 -5.64 -36.47 -4.71
N CYS A 20 -5.24 -36.40 -3.43
CA CYS A 20 -6.20 -36.17 -2.34
C CYS A 20 -6.83 -34.78 -2.45
N ILE A 21 -8.14 -34.71 -2.25
CA ILE A 21 -8.89 -33.45 -2.19
C ILE A 21 -8.51 -32.72 -0.91
N TYR A 22 -8.24 -31.43 -1.03
CA TYR A 22 -7.94 -30.56 0.09
C TYR A 22 -8.74 -29.26 -0.04
N HIS A 23 -9.02 -28.63 1.10
CA HIS A 23 -9.60 -27.30 1.16
C HIS A 23 -8.65 -26.39 1.92
N LEU A 24 -8.44 -25.19 1.40
CA LEU A 24 -7.69 -24.17 2.10
C LEU A 24 -8.65 -23.43 3.04
N LEU A 25 -8.36 -23.46 4.33
CA LEU A 25 -9.13 -22.74 5.34
C LEU A 25 -8.19 -21.74 6.00
N TRP A 26 -8.61 -20.49 6.09
CA TRP A 26 -7.90 -19.49 6.86
C TRP A 26 -8.36 -19.58 8.31
N VAL A 27 -7.46 -20.01 9.19
CA VAL A 27 -7.72 -20.02 10.63
C VAL A 27 -7.21 -18.69 11.18
N ARG A 28 -8.13 -17.88 11.69
CA ARG A 28 -7.80 -16.70 12.48
C ARG A 28 -7.80 -17.12 13.95
N ASP A 29 -6.67 -16.98 14.60
CA ASP A 29 -6.60 -17.10 16.05
C ASP A 29 -7.26 -15.85 16.68
N VAL A 30 -8.34 -16.08 17.43
CA VAL A 30 -9.17 -15.01 18.04
C VAL A 30 -8.47 -14.40 19.25
N ASP A 31 -7.58 -15.15 19.90
CA ASP A 31 -6.81 -14.72 21.07
C ASP A 31 -5.45 -14.13 20.68
N SER A 32 -5.05 -14.27 19.41
CA SER A 32 -3.83 -13.66 18.91
C SER A 32 -3.96 -12.14 18.84
N VAL A 33 -2.99 -11.44 19.44
CA VAL A 33 -2.83 -10.00 19.27
C VAL A 33 -2.69 -9.73 17.78
N THR A 34 -3.59 -8.92 17.21
CA THR A 34 -3.49 -8.51 15.81
C THR A 34 -2.08 -7.96 15.58
N PRO A 35 -1.29 -8.53 14.65
CA PRO A 35 0.05 -8.07 14.42
C PRO A 35 0.01 -6.57 14.09
N THR A 36 0.64 -5.74 14.92
CA THR A 36 0.81 -4.31 14.66
C THR A 36 1.41 -4.15 13.26
N LEU A 37 1.11 -3.08 12.51
CA LEU A 37 1.69 -2.86 11.17
C LEU A 37 3.24 -2.97 11.16
N GLN A 38 3.88 -2.73 12.32
CA GLN A 38 5.31 -2.91 12.56
C GLN A 38 5.80 -4.36 12.63
N SER A 39 4.91 -5.35 12.72
CA SER A 39 5.24 -6.79 12.73
C SER A 39 5.05 -7.46 11.37
N ILE A 40 4.58 -6.69 10.39
CA ILE A 40 4.56 -7.11 8.99
C ILE A 40 6.02 -7.13 8.51
N LEU A 41 6.57 -8.34 8.36
CA LEU A 41 7.95 -8.57 7.88
C LEU A 41 8.32 -7.69 6.69
N ILE A 42 7.41 -7.53 5.73
CA ILE A 42 7.59 -6.72 4.52
C ILE A 42 7.87 -5.24 4.84
N LYS A 43 7.21 -4.64 5.85
CA LYS A 43 7.46 -3.25 6.24
C LYS A 43 8.87 -3.09 6.84
N ASN A 44 9.28 -4.05 7.66
CA ASN A 44 10.58 -4.04 8.32
C ASN A 44 11.74 -4.38 7.39
N GLU A 45 11.49 -5.22 6.37
CA GLU A 45 12.47 -5.57 5.34
C GLU A 45 12.69 -4.41 4.36
N PHE A 46 11.67 -3.58 4.11
CA PHE A 46 11.73 -2.48 3.16
C PHE A 46 11.36 -1.11 3.77
N PRO A 47 12.09 -0.64 4.81
CA PRO A 47 11.78 0.61 5.49
C PRO A 47 11.93 1.84 4.56
N LYS A 48 12.74 1.73 3.50
CA LYS A 48 12.92 2.76 2.48
C LYS A 48 11.75 2.86 1.49
N VAL A 49 11.01 1.77 1.27
CA VAL A 49 9.84 1.73 0.37
C VAL A 49 8.57 2.14 1.12
N PHE A 50 8.52 1.89 2.43
CA PHE A 50 7.38 2.21 3.29
C PHE A 50 7.77 3.12 4.46
N PRO A 51 8.25 4.34 4.20
CA PRO A 51 8.61 5.28 5.27
C PRO A 51 7.37 5.72 6.06
N ASP A 52 7.54 6.01 7.35
CA ASP A 52 6.44 6.45 8.23
C ASP A 52 5.91 7.86 7.90
N ASP A 53 6.72 8.68 7.24
CA ASP A 53 6.32 9.94 6.64
C ASP A 53 6.74 9.97 5.17
N LEU A 54 5.91 10.56 4.32
CA LEU A 54 6.21 10.75 2.91
C LEU A 54 7.27 11.85 2.78
N ARG A 55 8.56 11.49 2.94
CA ARG A 55 9.64 12.34 2.43
C ARG A 55 9.49 12.41 0.92
N SER A 56 9.49 13.64 0.47
CA SER A 56 8.76 14.07 -0.69
C SER A 56 9.74 14.49 -1.77
N ILE A 57 9.32 14.36 -3.03
CA ILE A 57 10.12 14.22 -4.26
C ILE A 57 10.60 12.76 -4.44
N PRO A 58 10.31 12.11 -5.57
CA PRO A 58 10.94 10.84 -5.88
C PRO A 58 12.46 11.01 -5.81
N ILE A 59 13.12 10.11 -5.06
CA ILE A 59 14.58 9.92 -5.11
C ILE A 59 15.02 10.11 -6.57
N GLU A 60 16.04 10.95 -6.79
CA GLU A 60 16.59 11.28 -8.11
C GLU A 60 16.27 10.18 -9.12
N ARG A 61 15.28 10.45 -9.97
CA ARG A 61 14.91 9.50 -11.00
C ARG A 61 15.96 9.62 -12.09
N GLU A 62 16.47 8.49 -12.56
CA GLU A 62 17.42 8.46 -13.68
C GLU A 62 16.82 9.03 -14.98
N ILE A 63 15.49 9.18 -15.03
CA ILE A 63 14.74 9.61 -16.20
C ILE A 63 13.81 10.77 -15.81
N ASP A 64 13.87 11.84 -16.60
CA ASP A 64 12.93 12.96 -16.55
C ASP A 64 11.61 12.58 -17.23
N PHE A 65 10.50 12.92 -16.58
CA PHE A 65 9.16 12.66 -17.11
C PHE A 65 8.70 13.84 -17.95
N GLY A 66 8.74 13.69 -19.27
CA GLY A 66 8.12 14.63 -20.21
C GLY A 66 6.60 14.45 -20.28
N ILE A 67 5.87 15.55 -20.42
CA ILE A 67 4.43 15.53 -20.76
C ILE A 67 4.30 16.02 -22.20
N ASP A 68 4.20 15.07 -23.14
CA ASP A 68 4.01 15.39 -24.55
C ASP A 68 2.54 15.79 -24.80
N LEU A 69 2.36 16.96 -25.40
CA LEU A 69 1.05 17.41 -25.86
C LEU A 69 0.87 16.99 -27.32
N LEU A 70 -0.33 16.53 -27.67
CA LEU A 70 -0.70 16.41 -29.07
C LEU A 70 -0.68 17.81 -29.71
N VAL A 71 -0.31 17.87 -30.98
CA VAL A 71 0.00 19.12 -31.73
C VAL A 71 -1.06 20.23 -31.57
N ASP A 72 -2.34 19.86 -31.44
CA ASP A 72 -3.44 20.82 -31.34
C ASP A 72 -4.01 21.01 -29.92
N LYS A 73 -3.32 20.54 -28.87
CA LYS A 73 -3.80 20.64 -27.48
C LYS A 73 -3.24 21.88 -26.80
N GLN A 74 -4.13 22.81 -26.49
CA GLN A 74 -3.81 24.01 -25.72
C GLN A 74 -3.92 23.74 -24.20
N PRO A 75 -3.21 24.51 -23.36
CA PRO A 75 -3.37 24.46 -21.91
C PRO A 75 -4.82 24.72 -21.50
N ILE A 76 -5.28 23.97 -20.50
CA ILE A 76 -6.64 24.11 -19.97
C ILE A 76 -6.59 25.01 -18.74
N SER A 77 -7.47 26.02 -18.70
CA SER A 77 -7.69 26.86 -17.52
C SER A 77 -9.12 26.66 -17.03
N ILE A 78 -9.27 26.12 -15.81
CA ILE A 78 -10.56 25.88 -15.16
C ILE A 78 -10.56 26.63 -13.82
N PRO A 79 -11.61 27.40 -13.49
CA PRO A 79 -11.69 28.04 -12.19
C PRO A 79 -11.76 27.00 -11.07
N PRO A 80 -11.16 27.26 -9.89
CA PRO A 80 -11.23 26.33 -8.78
C PRO A 80 -12.68 26.17 -8.29
N TYR A 81 -13.02 24.97 -7.86
CA TYR A 81 -14.31 24.69 -7.23
C TYR A 81 -14.47 25.49 -5.93
N ARG A 82 -15.72 25.90 -5.64
CA ARG A 82 -16.04 26.53 -4.36
C ARG A 82 -15.94 25.52 -3.23
N MET A 83 -15.14 25.83 -2.22
CA MET A 83 -14.96 25.01 -1.02
C MET A 83 -15.51 25.74 0.21
N ALA A 84 -16.04 24.98 1.17
CA ALA A 84 -16.43 25.52 2.46
C ALA A 84 -15.20 25.98 3.27
N SER A 85 -15.39 26.84 4.27
CA SER A 85 -14.30 27.37 5.10
C SER A 85 -13.46 26.27 5.78
N ALA A 86 -14.10 25.19 6.23
CA ALA A 86 -13.41 24.05 6.86
C ALA A 86 -12.50 23.30 5.87
N GLU A 87 -13.00 23.04 4.66
CA GLU A 87 -12.23 22.38 3.60
C GLU A 87 -11.05 23.25 3.15
N LEU A 88 -11.26 24.56 2.99
CA LEU A 88 -10.20 25.49 2.61
C LEU A 88 -9.08 25.56 3.65
N LYS A 89 -9.41 25.55 4.95
CA LYS A 89 -8.43 25.48 6.04
C LYS A 89 -7.61 24.20 5.98
N LYS A 90 -8.26 23.06 5.72
CA LYS A 90 -7.61 21.77 5.57
C LYS A 90 -6.67 21.75 4.36
N LEU A 91 -7.15 22.22 3.20
CA LEU A 91 -6.36 22.33 1.98
C LEU A 91 -5.12 23.20 2.20
N LYS A 92 -5.26 24.36 2.83
CA LYS A 92 -4.14 25.25 3.14
C LYS A 92 -3.08 24.58 4.03
N LYS A 93 -3.52 23.79 5.01
CA LYS A 93 -2.61 23.01 5.87
C LYS A 93 -1.83 21.97 5.07
N GLN A 94 -2.50 21.26 4.16
CA GLN A 94 -1.85 20.25 3.31
C GLN A 94 -0.88 20.87 2.31
N LEU A 95 -1.26 21.98 1.67
CA LEU A 95 -0.38 22.71 0.76
C LEU A 95 0.90 23.18 1.46
N LYS A 96 0.77 23.68 2.69
CA LYS A 96 1.95 24.06 3.48
C LYS A 96 2.87 22.85 3.76
N ASP A 97 2.30 21.72 4.17
CA ASP A 97 3.08 20.50 4.39
C ASP A 97 3.84 20.05 3.12
N PHE A 98 3.20 20.12 1.95
CA PHE A 98 3.85 19.76 0.69
C PHE A 98 4.96 20.73 0.28
N LEU A 99 4.78 22.05 0.48
CA LEU A 99 5.81 23.06 0.24
C LEU A 99 7.01 22.88 1.18
N ASP A 100 6.73 22.69 2.48
CA ASP A 100 7.78 22.48 3.50
C ASP A 100 8.60 21.21 3.21
N LYS A 101 7.97 20.22 2.56
CA LYS A 101 8.62 18.98 2.13
C LYS A 101 9.27 19.05 0.73
N GLY A 102 9.09 20.13 -0.02
CA GLY A 102 9.64 20.31 -1.38
C GLY A 102 8.91 19.54 -2.48
N CYS A 103 7.69 19.06 -2.25
CA CYS A 103 6.93 18.27 -3.22
C CYS A 103 6.35 19.09 -4.38
N ILE A 104 6.17 20.39 -4.15
CA ILE A 104 5.55 21.38 -5.04
C ILE A 104 6.25 22.73 -4.90
#